data_AF-A0A2D6W3J5-F1
#
_entry.id   AF-A0A2D6W3J5-F1
#
_cell.length_a   1.000
_cell.length_b   1.000
_cell.length_c   1.000
_cell.angle_alpha   90.00
_cell.angle_beta   90.00
_cell.angle_gamma   90.00
#
_symmetry.space_group_name_H-M   'P 1'
#
loop_
_entity.id
_entity.type
_entity.pdbx_description
1 polymer ?
#
loop_
_entity_poly.entity_id
_entity_poly.type
_entity_poly.pdbx_seq_one_letter_code
_entity_poly.pdbx_strand_id
1 'polypeptide(L)'
;MYSDFLFQDINFLGSFGYTHTKSGLEKAVEDKRLFDTLTENLNEKVKISPNLYFYIIVNKYMKEIDIEDKDIIFYVGDILTKFVDNEILRTIPKQNEKIEHVLDAINFGHKSIDKRNKYAAFDSYKHAGELALFISGIFYEYILKKENRRVLMPEHYVPLGSSSFTRAINLNKYFELGMPIPSGMMALSNPDNFKDSKLVLHKLSDYHLNFDDKITILWKRLMS
;
A
#
# COMPACT_ATOMS: atom_id res chain seq x y z
N MET A 1 10.21 -12.47 6.31
CA MET A 1 9.16 -11.63 6.95
C MET A 1 7.79 -11.81 6.28
N TYR A 2 7.49 -12.99 5.71
CA TYR A 2 6.21 -13.25 5.00
C TYR A 2 5.16 -13.94 5.89
N SER A 3 5.57 -14.47 7.05
CA SER A 3 4.76 -15.44 7.82
C SER A 3 3.89 -14.79 8.89
N ASP A 4 4.41 -13.81 9.62
CA ASP A 4 3.86 -13.52 10.95
C ASP A 4 2.50 -12.81 10.91
N PHE A 5 2.18 -12.12 9.81
CA PHE A 5 0.93 -11.36 9.66
C PHE A 5 -0.25 -12.19 9.15
N LEU A 6 0.01 -13.23 8.35
CA LEU A 6 -1.05 -14.07 7.75
C LEU A 6 -1.60 -15.12 8.73
N PHE A 7 -0.98 -15.30 9.89
CA PHE A 7 -1.49 -16.18 10.95
C PHE A 7 -2.72 -15.62 11.67
N GLN A 8 -3.07 -14.36 11.48
CA GLN A 8 -4.29 -13.80 12.09
C GLN A 8 -5.58 -14.39 11.48
N ASP A 9 -5.48 -14.95 10.26
CA ASP A 9 -6.61 -15.45 9.48
C ASP A 9 -6.69 -16.98 9.41
N ILE A 10 -6.01 -17.66 10.34
CA ILE A 10 -5.97 -19.12 10.44
C ILE A 10 -7.36 -19.75 10.28
N ASN A 11 -8.34 -19.30 11.06
CA ASN A 11 -9.68 -19.89 11.05
C ASN A 11 -10.41 -19.65 9.73
N PHE A 12 -10.20 -18.48 9.11
CA PHE A 12 -10.79 -18.16 7.82
C PHE A 12 -10.17 -19.00 6.71
N LEU A 13 -8.84 -19.07 6.63
CA LEU A 13 -8.15 -19.88 5.64
C LEU A 13 -8.44 -21.38 5.81
N GLY A 14 -8.59 -21.84 7.05
CA GLY A 14 -8.97 -23.20 7.38
C GLY A 14 -10.35 -23.59 6.86
N SER A 15 -11.32 -22.66 6.78
CA SER A 15 -12.66 -22.96 6.23
C SER A 15 -12.63 -23.25 4.72
N PHE A 16 -11.57 -22.83 4.03
CA PHE A 16 -11.31 -23.15 2.61
C PHE A 16 -10.36 -24.34 2.42
N GLY A 17 -9.95 -25.00 3.51
CA GLY A 17 -9.05 -26.16 3.47
C GLY A 17 -7.57 -25.81 3.34
N TYR A 18 -7.17 -24.57 3.61
CA TYR A 18 -5.77 -24.17 3.55
C TYR A 18 -5.04 -24.40 4.87
N THR A 19 -3.82 -24.93 4.76
CA THR A 19 -2.93 -25.11 5.91
C THR A 19 -2.18 -23.82 6.21
N HIS A 20 -1.74 -23.64 7.46
CA HIS A 20 -0.96 -22.46 7.90
C HIS A 20 0.51 -22.51 7.48
N THR A 21 0.78 -23.18 6.35
CA THR A 21 2.10 -23.22 5.73
C THR A 21 2.19 -22.13 4.68
N LYS A 22 3.43 -21.69 4.38
CA LYS A 22 3.67 -20.75 3.27
C LYS A 22 3.02 -21.23 1.96
N SER A 23 3.13 -22.53 1.65
CA SER A 23 2.52 -23.12 0.47
C SER A 23 0.99 -23.12 0.53
N GLY A 24 0.40 -23.33 1.70
CA GLY A 24 -1.05 -23.22 1.89
C GLY A 24 -1.56 -21.80 1.64
N LEU A 25 -0.82 -20.78 2.10
CA LEU A 25 -1.12 -19.37 1.86
C LEU A 25 -0.98 -18.97 0.40
N GLU A 26 0.09 -19.42 -0.27
CA GLU A 26 0.29 -19.18 -1.71
C GLU A 26 -0.87 -19.76 -2.53
N LYS A 27 -1.32 -20.98 -2.21
CA LYS A 27 -2.49 -21.59 -2.86
C LYS A 27 -3.78 -20.85 -2.55
N ALA A 28 -3.97 -20.40 -1.31
CA ALA A 28 -5.17 -19.68 -0.90
C ALA A 28 -5.37 -18.42 -1.73
N VAL A 29 -4.29 -17.68 -1.96
CA VAL A 29 -4.31 -16.39 -2.66
C VAL A 29 -4.53 -16.53 -4.17
N GLU A 30 -4.35 -17.74 -4.70
CA GLU A 30 -4.66 -18.10 -6.08
C GLU A 30 -6.06 -18.70 -6.24
N ASP A 31 -6.77 -18.97 -5.14
CA ASP A 31 -8.09 -19.57 -5.18
C ASP A 31 -9.15 -18.55 -5.60
N LYS A 32 -9.70 -18.77 -6.79
CA LYS A 32 -10.81 -17.97 -7.30
C LYS A 32 -11.99 -17.95 -6.33
N ARG A 33 -12.29 -19.05 -5.64
CA ARG A 33 -13.40 -19.13 -4.66
C ARG A 33 -13.17 -18.19 -3.48
N LEU A 34 -11.90 -18.05 -3.06
CA LEU A 34 -11.54 -17.14 -1.99
C LEU A 34 -11.74 -15.70 -2.44
N PHE A 35 -11.23 -15.35 -3.63
CA PHE A 35 -11.44 -14.04 -4.22
C PHE A 35 -12.94 -13.70 -4.37
N ASP A 36 -13.71 -14.57 -5.02
CA ASP A 36 -15.15 -14.41 -5.24
C ASP A 36 -15.88 -14.21 -3.90
N THR A 37 -15.55 -15.02 -2.88
CA THR A 37 -16.13 -14.87 -1.53
C THR A 37 -15.82 -13.51 -0.90
N LEU A 38 -14.61 -13.00 -1.06
CA LEU A 38 -14.19 -11.72 -0.52
C LEU A 38 -14.84 -10.53 -1.23
N THR A 39 -15.15 -10.66 -2.53
CA THR A 39 -15.71 -9.58 -3.33
C THR A 39 -17.23 -9.59 -3.39
N GLU A 40 -17.87 -10.75 -3.35
CA GLU A 40 -19.34 -10.90 -3.47
C GLU A 40 -20.06 -10.79 -2.12
N ASN A 41 -19.44 -11.28 -1.03
CA ASN A 41 -20.05 -11.32 0.31
C ASN A 41 -19.63 -10.16 1.22
N LEU A 42 -19.30 -9.00 0.65
CA LEU A 42 -18.88 -7.81 1.42
C LEU A 42 -19.90 -7.38 2.49
N ASN A 43 -21.18 -7.74 2.32
CA ASN A 43 -22.27 -7.47 3.27
C ASN A 43 -22.39 -8.50 4.40
N GLU A 44 -21.74 -9.66 4.31
CA GLU A 44 -21.80 -10.71 5.34
C GLU A 44 -20.57 -10.71 6.24
N LYS A 45 -20.69 -11.28 7.46
CA LYS A 45 -19.72 -11.23 8.57
C LYS A 45 -18.43 -12.04 8.34
N VAL A 46 -17.83 -11.98 7.17
CA VAL A 46 -16.47 -12.50 6.94
C VAL A 46 -15.49 -11.71 7.84
N LYS A 47 -14.86 -12.40 8.79
CA LYS A 47 -13.81 -11.85 9.67
C LYS A 47 -12.46 -12.23 9.08
N ILE A 48 -11.79 -11.25 8.48
CA ILE A 48 -10.45 -11.36 7.91
C ILE A 48 -9.63 -10.13 8.28
N SER A 49 -8.32 -10.28 8.32
CA SER A 49 -7.41 -9.14 8.46
C SER A 49 -7.41 -8.30 7.18
N PRO A 50 -7.23 -6.96 7.30
CA PRO A 50 -7.01 -6.10 6.15
C PRO A 50 -5.80 -6.55 5.31
N ASN A 51 -4.76 -7.10 5.95
CA ASN A 51 -3.55 -7.58 5.28
C ASN A 51 -3.85 -8.72 4.30
N LEU A 52 -4.55 -9.77 4.75
CA LEU A 52 -4.90 -10.88 3.86
C LEU A 52 -5.84 -10.41 2.76
N TYR A 53 -6.81 -9.56 3.08
CA TYR A 53 -7.71 -8.97 2.10
C TYR A 53 -6.95 -8.24 0.98
N PHE A 54 -6.13 -7.25 1.32
CA PHE A 54 -5.40 -6.47 0.30
C PHE A 54 -4.36 -7.31 -0.42
N TYR A 55 -3.72 -8.26 0.24
CA TYR A 55 -2.79 -9.17 -0.44
C TYR A 55 -3.49 -9.97 -1.54
N ILE A 56 -4.68 -10.52 -1.27
CA ILE A 56 -5.45 -11.26 -2.27
C ILE A 56 -5.89 -10.37 -3.42
N ILE A 57 -6.45 -9.19 -3.12
CA ILE A 57 -6.93 -8.26 -4.14
C ILE A 57 -5.77 -7.75 -5.00
N VAL A 58 -4.67 -7.30 -4.40
CA VAL A 58 -3.49 -6.82 -5.14
C VAL A 58 -2.87 -7.94 -5.98
N ASN A 59 -2.73 -9.15 -5.43
CA ASN A 59 -2.20 -10.29 -6.18
C ASN A 59 -3.03 -10.57 -7.44
N LYS A 60 -4.36 -10.56 -7.32
CA LYS A 60 -5.27 -10.78 -8.44
C LYS A 60 -5.04 -9.76 -9.56
N TYR A 61 -5.04 -8.47 -9.25
CA TYR A 61 -4.90 -7.40 -10.25
C TYR A 61 -3.49 -7.26 -10.80
N MET A 62 -2.45 -7.57 -10.02
CA MET A 62 -1.06 -7.62 -10.51
C MET A 62 -0.89 -8.74 -11.54
N LYS A 63 -1.46 -9.93 -11.29
CA LYS A 63 -1.44 -11.03 -12.26
C LYS A 63 -2.17 -10.70 -13.57
N GLU A 64 -3.23 -9.90 -13.53
CA GLU A 64 -3.94 -9.46 -14.74
C GLU A 64 -3.12 -8.53 -15.66
N ILE A 65 -1.99 -8.03 -15.18
CA ILE A 65 -1.04 -7.23 -15.96
C ILE A 65 0.35 -7.88 -16.01
N ASP A 66 0.41 -9.20 -15.83
CA ASP A 66 1.63 -10.02 -15.89
C ASP A 66 2.72 -9.64 -14.87
N ILE A 67 2.32 -9.09 -13.71
CA ILE A 67 3.23 -8.83 -12.59
C ILE A 67 3.08 -9.92 -11.53
N GLU A 68 4.15 -10.68 -11.33
CA GLU A 68 4.22 -11.78 -10.37
C GLU A 68 5.25 -11.55 -9.24
N ASP A 69 5.84 -10.35 -9.18
CA ASP A 69 6.78 -10.00 -8.12
C ASP A 69 6.07 -9.96 -6.77
N LYS A 70 6.26 -11.04 -6.00
CA LYS A 70 5.67 -11.21 -4.68
C LYS A 70 6.03 -10.08 -3.74
N ASP A 71 7.24 -9.53 -3.83
CA ASP A 71 7.67 -8.45 -2.95
C ASP A 71 6.93 -7.15 -3.22
N ILE A 72 6.65 -6.84 -4.49
CA ILE A 72 5.79 -5.71 -4.86
C ILE A 72 4.37 -5.96 -4.36
N ILE A 73 3.80 -7.13 -4.63
CA ILE A 73 2.43 -7.47 -4.22
C ILE A 73 2.25 -7.33 -2.71
N PHE A 74 3.15 -7.91 -1.93
CA PHE A 74 3.12 -7.81 -0.47
C PHE A 74 3.26 -6.37 0.01
N TYR A 75 4.21 -5.63 -0.55
CA TYR A 75 4.47 -4.26 -0.10
C TYR A 75 3.33 -3.31 -0.45
N VAL A 76 2.71 -3.47 -1.62
CA VAL A 76 1.51 -2.69 -2.01
C VAL A 76 0.32 -3.07 -1.12
N GLY A 77 0.13 -4.35 -0.80
CA GLY A 77 -0.88 -4.78 0.16
C GLY A 77 -0.68 -4.14 1.55
N ASP A 78 0.56 -4.10 2.05
CA ASP A 78 0.93 -3.45 3.30
C ASP A 78 0.70 -1.93 3.26
N ILE A 79 0.98 -1.26 2.13
CA ILE A 79 0.61 0.15 1.92
C ILE A 79 -0.89 0.36 2.09
N LEU A 80 -1.72 -0.47 1.45
CA LEU A 80 -3.17 -0.34 1.55
C LEU A 80 -3.65 -0.58 2.98
N THR A 81 -3.14 -1.61 3.65
CA THR A 81 -3.47 -1.86 5.07
C THR A 81 -3.11 -0.68 5.95
N LYS A 82 -1.90 -0.11 5.80
CA LYS A 82 -1.47 1.06 6.57
C LYS A 82 -2.42 2.24 6.37
N PHE A 83 -2.81 2.48 5.13
CA PHE A 83 -3.65 3.64 4.82
C PHE A 83 -5.12 3.42 5.08
N VAL A 84 -5.57 2.20 5.43
CA VAL A 84 -6.89 1.98 6.05
C VAL A 84 -7.10 2.84 7.28
N ASP A 85 -6.04 2.99 8.08
CA ASP A 85 -6.05 3.85 9.24
C ASP A 85 -5.88 5.34 8.82
N ASN A 86 -6.96 6.10 8.95
CA ASN A 86 -7.00 7.53 8.60
C ASN A 86 -5.99 8.39 9.36
N GLU A 87 -5.51 7.96 10.53
CA GLU A 87 -4.48 8.71 11.27
C GLU A 87 -3.11 8.65 10.58
N ILE A 88 -2.82 7.54 9.88
CA ILE A 88 -1.56 7.32 9.16
C ILE A 88 -1.51 8.14 7.87
N LEU A 89 -2.65 8.41 7.23
CA LEU A 89 -2.73 9.30 6.06
C LEU A 89 -2.28 10.74 6.36
N ARG A 90 -2.45 11.17 7.60
CA ARG A 90 -2.23 12.55 8.02
C ARG A 90 -0.96 12.74 8.83
N THR A 91 -0.20 11.68 9.08
CA THR A 91 0.91 11.74 10.03
C THR A 91 2.10 10.92 9.56
N ILE A 92 3.32 11.48 9.61
CA ILE A 92 4.52 10.65 9.45
C ILE A 92 4.61 9.72 10.67
N PRO A 93 4.59 8.38 10.48
CA PRO A 93 4.71 7.46 11.59
C PRO A 93 5.95 7.77 12.43
N LYS A 94 5.79 7.75 13.76
CA LYS A 94 6.86 8.02 14.76
C LYS A 94 7.34 9.48 14.87
N GLN A 95 6.87 10.39 14.02
CA GLN A 95 7.26 11.81 14.10
C GLN A 95 6.12 12.72 14.58
N ASN A 96 4.86 12.24 14.60
CA ASN A 96 3.66 13.02 14.94
C ASN A 96 3.49 14.31 14.10
N GLU A 97 4.13 14.38 12.94
CA GLU A 97 4.09 15.53 12.05
C GLU A 97 2.93 15.40 11.08
N LYS A 98 2.09 16.43 11.02
CA LYS A 98 0.90 16.44 10.16
C LYS A 98 1.29 16.67 8.71
N ILE A 99 0.81 15.81 7.82
CA ILE A 99 0.97 15.92 6.38
C ILE A 99 -0.41 16.08 5.73
N GLU A 100 -0.53 17.07 4.85
CA GLU A 100 -1.71 17.24 3.99
C GLU A 100 -1.41 16.75 2.56
N HIS A 101 -0.15 16.83 2.12
CA HIS A 101 0.30 16.51 0.77
C HIS A 101 1.64 15.77 0.74
N VAL A 102 1.88 14.98 -0.32
CA VAL A 102 3.18 14.30 -0.55
C VAL A 102 4.37 15.26 -0.47
N LEU A 103 4.20 16.50 -0.93
CA LEU A 103 5.24 17.54 -0.86
C LEU A 103 5.60 17.93 0.57
N ASP A 104 4.67 17.86 1.53
CA ASP A 104 4.95 18.16 2.94
C ASP A 104 5.87 17.10 3.53
N ALA A 105 5.63 15.82 3.22
CA ALA A 105 6.50 14.72 3.62
C ALA A 105 7.92 14.90 3.07
N ILE A 106 8.04 15.29 1.80
CA ILE A 106 9.34 15.56 1.16
C ILE A 106 10.04 16.74 1.83
N ASN A 107 9.33 17.85 2.05
CA ASN A 107 9.86 19.05 2.71
C ASN A 107 10.34 18.75 4.13
N PHE A 108 9.59 17.93 4.88
CA PHE A 108 10.00 17.48 6.21
C PHE A 108 11.22 16.56 6.15
N GLY A 109 11.31 15.70 5.12
CA GLY A 109 12.50 14.92 4.80
C GLY A 109 13.73 15.80 4.57
N HIS A 110 13.62 16.85 3.77
CA HIS A 110 14.70 17.83 3.56
C HIS A 110 15.14 18.50 4.86
N LYS A 111 14.20 19.05 5.64
CA LYS A 111 14.50 19.67 6.95
C LYS A 111 15.17 18.70 7.92
N SER A 112 14.82 17.42 7.85
CA SER A 112 15.42 16.37 8.68
C SER A 112 16.87 16.09 8.29
N ILE A 113 17.19 16.12 6.99
CA ILE A 113 18.57 16.04 6.50
C ILE A 113 19.39 17.24 6.97
N ASP A 114 18.85 18.45 6.88
CA ASP A 114 19.54 19.68 7.35
C ASP A 114 19.86 19.58 8.85
N LYS A 115 18.96 18.97 9.63
CA LYS A 115 19.13 18.66 11.06
C LYS A 115 19.97 17.43 11.34
N ARG A 116 20.57 16.79 10.32
CA ARG A 116 21.35 15.54 10.40
C ARG A 116 20.59 14.35 10.99
N ASN A 117 19.26 14.38 10.94
CA ASN A 117 18.40 13.30 11.39
C ASN A 117 18.01 12.38 10.22
N LYS A 118 18.91 11.45 9.89
CA LYS A 118 18.68 10.48 8.80
C LYS A 118 17.49 9.55 9.04
N TYR A 119 17.19 9.24 10.30
CA TYR A 119 16.06 8.36 10.67
C TYR A 119 14.72 9.01 10.34
N ALA A 120 14.54 10.27 10.73
CA ALA A 120 13.35 11.05 10.39
C ALA A 120 13.27 11.27 8.87
N ALA A 121 14.38 11.63 8.23
CA ALA A 121 14.40 11.80 6.77
C ALA A 121 14.01 10.52 6.02
N PHE A 122 14.49 9.36 6.48
CA PHE A 122 14.11 8.06 5.94
C PHE A 122 12.61 7.85 6.02
N ASP A 123 12.04 8.00 7.22
CA ASP A 123 10.60 7.75 7.44
C ASP A 123 9.74 8.70 6.60
N SER A 124 10.21 9.93 6.41
CA SER A 124 9.56 10.96 5.60
C SER A 124 9.53 10.60 4.11
N TYR A 125 10.68 10.24 3.54
CA TYR A 125 10.77 9.88 2.12
C TYR A 125 10.07 8.55 1.82
N LYS A 126 10.15 7.57 2.73
CA LYS A 126 9.39 6.33 2.62
C LYS A 126 7.89 6.65 2.58
N HIS A 127 7.41 7.45 3.54
CA HIS A 127 6.01 7.84 3.60
C HIS A 127 5.57 8.64 2.37
N ALA A 128 6.42 9.54 1.87
CA ALA A 128 6.15 10.28 0.63
C ALA A 128 5.96 9.34 -0.58
N GLY A 129 6.79 8.30 -0.70
CA GLY A 129 6.66 7.29 -1.76
C GLY A 129 5.36 6.47 -1.63
N GLU A 130 5.08 5.98 -0.42
CA GLU A 130 3.85 5.23 -0.11
C GLU A 130 2.60 6.07 -0.38
N LEU A 131 2.58 7.31 0.10
CA LEU A 131 1.46 8.25 -0.06
C LEU A 131 1.26 8.66 -1.53
N ALA A 132 2.34 8.86 -2.28
CA ALA A 132 2.26 9.14 -3.72
C ALA A 132 1.61 8.00 -4.48
N LEU A 133 1.98 6.74 -4.18
CA LEU A 133 1.40 5.57 -4.83
C LEU A 133 -0.08 5.43 -4.47
N PHE A 134 -0.40 5.55 -3.19
CA PHE A 134 -1.76 5.45 -2.69
C PHE A 134 -2.67 6.52 -3.31
N ILE A 135 -2.29 7.79 -3.25
CA ILE A 135 -3.10 8.89 -3.79
C ILE A 135 -3.30 8.74 -5.31
N SER A 136 -2.21 8.51 -6.06
CA SER A 136 -2.28 8.48 -7.52
C SER A 136 -2.90 7.21 -8.10
N GLY A 137 -2.94 6.13 -7.32
CA GLY A 137 -3.61 4.89 -7.68
C GLY A 137 -5.08 4.88 -7.28
N ILE A 138 -5.36 5.06 -5.99
CA ILE A 138 -6.72 4.91 -5.44
C ILE A 138 -7.60 6.11 -5.79
N PHE A 139 -7.07 7.34 -5.77
CA PHE A 139 -7.85 8.56 -6.01
C PHE A 139 -7.66 9.13 -7.42
N TYR A 140 -7.33 8.28 -8.40
CA TYR A 140 -7.00 8.71 -9.75
C TYR A 140 -8.09 9.58 -10.39
N GLU A 141 -9.36 9.13 -10.37
CA GLU A 141 -10.48 9.91 -10.91
C GLU A 141 -10.69 11.24 -10.17
N TYR A 142 -10.52 11.24 -8.85
CA TYR A 142 -10.67 12.43 -8.02
C TYR A 142 -9.59 13.48 -8.37
N ILE A 143 -8.36 13.03 -8.65
CA ILE A 143 -7.28 13.90 -9.10
C ILE A 143 -7.60 14.50 -10.48
N LEU A 144 -8.11 13.69 -11.41
CA LEU A 144 -8.48 14.16 -12.76
C LEU A 144 -9.63 15.19 -12.75
N LYS A 145 -10.63 15.00 -11.89
CA LYS A 145 -11.82 15.87 -11.81
C LYS A 145 -11.55 17.22 -11.12
N LYS A 146 -10.41 17.40 -10.44
CA LYS A 146 -10.15 18.56 -9.58
C LYS A 146 -9.27 19.60 -10.28
N GLU A 147 -9.81 20.78 -10.55
CA GLU A 147 -9.08 21.95 -11.07
C GLU A 147 -8.16 22.64 -10.02
N ASN A 148 -7.92 22.01 -8.86
CA ASN A 148 -7.23 22.66 -7.75
C ASN A 148 -5.71 22.64 -7.96
N ARG A 149 -5.10 23.83 -8.06
CA ARG A 149 -3.65 24.08 -8.28
C ARG A 149 -2.71 23.41 -7.26
N ARG A 150 -3.23 22.85 -6.16
CA ARG A 150 -2.44 22.15 -5.13
C ARG A 150 -2.33 20.64 -5.33
N VAL A 151 -3.13 20.05 -6.22
CA VAL A 151 -3.04 18.63 -6.57
C VAL A 151 -2.20 18.49 -7.84
N LEU A 152 -1.23 17.59 -7.80
CA LEU A 152 -0.41 17.30 -8.97
C LEU A 152 -1.22 16.48 -9.98
N MET A 153 -0.96 16.66 -11.28
CA MET A 153 -1.51 15.76 -12.28
C MET A 153 -1.02 14.32 -12.05
N PRO A 154 -1.82 13.28 -12.36
CA PRO A 154 -1.49 11.89 -12.05
C PRO A 154 -0.13 11.41 -12.58
N GLU A 155 0.36 12.01 -13.66
CA GLU A 155 1.64 11.68 -14.30
C GLU A 155 2.83 12.13 -13.44
N HIS A 156 2.67 13.18 -12.64
CA HIS A 156 3.74 13.72 -11.79
C HIS A 156 4.01 12.85 -10.55
N TYR A 157 3.05 12.02 -10.13
CA TYR A 157 3.21 11.17 -8.95
C TYR A 157 4.20 10.03 -9.15
N VAL A 158 4.37 9.53 -10.38
CA VAL A 158 5.32 8.44 -10.67
C VAL A 158 6.76 8.85 -10.37
N PRO A 159 7.33 9.91 -10.98
CA PRO A 159 8.68 10.34 -10.66
C PRO A 159 8.81 10.84 -9.22
N LEU A 160 7.75 11.43 -8.65
CA LEU A 160 7.76 11.91 -7.26
C LEU A 160 7.88 10.75 -6.26
N GLY A 161 7.07 9.70 -6.45
CA GLY A 161 7.02 8.55 -5.55
C GLY A 161 8.25 7.66 -5.67
N SER A 162 8.64 7.30 -6.90
CA SER A 162 9.81 6.44 -7.12
C SER A 162 11.10 7.09 -6.61
N SER A 163 11.31 8.39 -6.89
CA SER A 163 12.48 9.11 -6.37
C SER A 163 12.46 9.30 -4.85
N SER A 164 11.28 9.38 -4.23
CA SER A 164 11.16 9.37 -2.78
C SER A 164 11.60 8.04 -2.18
N PHE A 165 11.21 6.90 -2.78
CA PHE A 165 11.76 5.61 -2.38
C PHE A 165 13.28 5.53 -2.58
N THR A 166 13.81 5.99 -3.72
CA THR A 166 15.27 6.05 -3.95
C THR A 166 15.99 6.84 -2.87
N ARG A 167 15.45 8.02 -2.48
CA ARG A 167 16.04 8.84 -1.41
C ARG A 167 16.01 8.14 -0.07
N ALA A 168 14.90 7.51 0.29
CA ALA A 168 14.81 6.75 1.53
C ALA A 168 15.83 5.60 1.56
N ILE A 169 15.94 4.83 0.48
CA ILE A 169 16.91 3.73 0.32
C ILE A 169 18.35 4.23 0.57
N ASN A 170 18.71 5.36 -0.04
CA ASN A 170 20.06 5.95 0.06
C ASN A 170 20.42 6.48 1.46
N LEU A 171 19.45 6.60 2.37
CA LEU A 171 19.71 6.99 3.76
C LEU A 171 20.20 5.85 4.64
N ASN A 172 20.26 4.61 4.12
CA ASN A 172 20.89 3.44 4.75
C ASN A 172 20.42 3.11 6.18
N LYS A 173 19.25 3.59 6.61
CA LYS A 173 18.68 3.32 7.95
C LYS A 173 18.67 1.82 8.29
N TYR A 174 18.23 1.00 7.35
CA TYR A 174 18.13 -0.44 7.52
C TYR A 174 19.52 -1.09 7.67
N PHE A 175 20.51 -0.64 6.91
CA PHE A 175 21.90 -1.08 7.05
C PHE A 175 22.46 -0.75 8.45
N GLU A 176 22.22 0.46 8.96
CA GLU A 176 22.64 0.85 10.32
C GLU A 176 21.99 0.00 11.42
N LEU A 177 20.79 -0.56 11.18
CA LEU A 177 20.06 -1.42 12.10
C LEU A 177 20.29 -2.93 11.87
N GLY A 178 21.17 -3.32 10.93
CA GLY A 178 21.40 -4.72 10.57
C GLY A 178 20.18 -5.41 9.94
N MET A 179 19.25 -4.63 9.39
CA MET A 179 18.02 -5.09 8.77
C MET A 179 18.09 -4.90 7.25
N PRO A 180 17.45 -5.75 6.44
CA PRO A 180 17.34 -5.50 5.00
C PRO A 180 16.29 -4.42 4.72
N ILE A 181 16.51 -3.62 3.68
CA ILE A 181 15.47 -2.77 3.10
C ILE A 181 14.36 -3.67 2.56
N PRO A 182 13.06 -3.35 2.77
CA PRO A 182 11.97 -4.12 2.18
C PRO A 182 12.13 -4.23 0.65
N SER A 183 12.19 -5.43 0.10
CA SER A 183 12.41 -5.66 -1.33
C SER A 183 11.36 -4.96 -2.20
N GLY A 184 10.10 -4.94 -1.78
CA GLY A 184 9.03 -4.24 -2.51
C GLY A 184 9.23 -2.72 -2.55
N MET A 185 9.75 -2.12 -1.47
CA MET A 185 10.17 -0.71 -1.48
C MET A 185 11.31 -0.46 -2.48
N MET A 186 12.27 -1.39 -2.55
CA MET A 186 13.36 -1.31 -3.51
C MET A 186 12.85 -1.43 -4.94
N ALA A 187 11.95 -2.39 -5.21
CA ALA A 187 11.34 -2.58 -6.51
C ALA A 187 10.52 -1.36 -6.95
N LEU A 188 9.77 -0.72 -6.04
CA LEU A 188 9.01 0.51 -6.31
C LEU A 188 9.87 1.77 -6.48
N SER A 189 11.17 1.71 -6.20
CA SER A 189 12.08 2.79 -6.59
C SER A 189 12.34 2.84 -8.10
N ASN A 190 11.99 1.76 -8.82
CA ASN A 190 11.91 1.76 -10.28
C ASN A 190 10.58 2.44 -10.73
N PRO A 191 10.63 3.47 -11.60
CA PRO A 191 9.44 4.15 -12.10
C PRO A 191 8.41 3.26 -12.83
N ASP A 192 8.85 2.22 -13.53
CA ASP A 192 7.96 1.32 -14.28
C ASP A 192 7.16 0.46 -13.30
N ASN A 193 7.84 -0.19 -12.35
CA ASN A 193 7.18 -0.93 -11.27
C ASN A 193 6.20 -0.07 -10.46
N PHE A 194 6.58 1.19 -10.19
CA PHE A 194 5.69 2.13 -9.53
C PHE A 194 4.46 2.45 -10.38
N LYS A 195 4.64 2.71 -11.68
CA LYS A 195 3.56 3.00 -12.62
C LYS A 195 2.59 1.83 -12.74
N ASP A 196 3.09 0.61 -12.84
CA ASP A 196 2.26 -0.58 -12.96
C ASP A 196 1.52 -0.87 -11.65
N SER A 197 2.18 -0.67 -10.51
CA SER A 197 1.52 -0.76 -9.20
C SER A 197 0.41 0.28 -9.05
N LYS A 198 0.64 1.51 -9.53
CA LYS A 198 -0.38 2.56 -9.60
C LYS A 198 -1.57 2.13 -10.45
N LEU A 199 -1.32 1.52 -11.62
CA LEU A 199 -2.37 1.03 -12.50
C LEU A 199 -3.22 -0.05 -11.83
N VAL A 200 -2.59 -0.96 -11.07
CA VAL A 200 -3.32 -1.95 -10.27
C VAL A 200 -4.22 -1.29 -9.22
N LEU A 201 -3.69 -0.30 -8.50
CA LEU A 201 -4.50 0.42 -7.51
C LEU A 201 -5.66 1.19 -8.15
N HIS A 202 -5.47 1.72 -9.36
CA HIS A 202 -6.54 2.35 -10.14
C HIS A 202 -7.62 1.34 -10.51
N LYS A 203 -7.26 0.17 -11.07
CA LYS A 203 -8.23 -0.90 -11.34
C LYS A 203 -8.98 -1.30 -10.07
N LEU A 204 -8.27 -1.51 -8.97
CA LEU A 204 -8.86 -1.84 -7.67
C LEU A 204 -9.87 -0.76 -7.25
N SER A 205 -9.53 0.53 -7.43
CA SER A 205 -10.42 1.65 -7.19
C SER A 205 -11.73 1.54 -7.99
N ASP A 206 -11.63 1.31 -9.30
CA ASP A 206 -12.79 1.28 -10.20
C ASP A 206 -13.74 0.12 -9.88
N TYR A 207 -13.18 -1.06 -9.56
CA TYR A 207 -13.97 -2.27 -9.33
C TYR A 207 -14.49 -2.41 -7.91
N HIS A 208 -13.77 -1.91 -6.91
CA HIS A 208 -14.07 -2.19 -5.49
C HIS A 208 -14.32 -0.95 -4.64
N LEU A 209 -13.91 0.24 -5.09
CA LEU A 209 -13.93 1.45 -4.26
C LEU A 209 -14.72 2.60 -4.90
N ASN A 210 -15.75 2.30 -5.69
CA ASN A 210 -16.59 3.35 -6.29
C ASN A 210 -17.02 4.37 -5.20
N PHE A 211 -16.46 5.58 -5.32
CA PHE A 211 -16.33 6.55 -4.20
C PHE A 211 -17.64 7.20 -3.79
N ASP A 212 -18.72 6.94 -4.53
CA ASP A 212 -19.97 7.65 -4.38
C ASP A 212 -20.82 7.18 -3.19
N ASP A 213 -20.66 5.95 -2.65
CA ASP A 213 -21.42 5.52 -1.44
C ASP A 213 -20.85 4.31 -0.64
N LYS A 214 -20.13 3.37 -1.27
CA LYS A 214 -19.78 2.07 -0.65
C LYS A 214 -18.54 2.07 0.25
N ILE A 215 -17.62 3.03 0.08
CA ILE A 215 -16.37 3.14 0.87
C ILE A 215 -16.64 3.29 2.36
N THR A 216 -17.70 4.02 2.71
CA THR A 216 -18.09 4.23 4.10
C THR A 216 -18.27 2.90 4.83
N ILE A 217 -18.65 1.81 4.15
CA ILE A 217 -18.91 0.52 4.80
C ILE A 217 -17.64 -0.31 4.95
N LEU A 218 -16.82 -0.45 3.90
CA LEU A 218 -15.58 -1.25 3.95
C LEU A 218 -14.56 -0.62 4.91
N TRP A 219 -14.40 0.70 4.83
CA TRP A 219 -13.45 1.44 5.65
C TRP A 219 -13.92 1.62 7.10
N LYS A 220 -15.23 1.81 7.34
CA LYS A 220 -15.75 1.76 8.72
C LYS A 220 -15.61 0.38 9.34
N ARG A 221 -15.70 -0.70 8.54
CA ARG A 221 -15.63 -2.08 9.05
C ARG A 221 -14.21 -2.58 9.28
N LEU A 222 -13.22 -2.13 8.50
CA LEU A 222 -11.81 -2.43 8.77
C LEU A 222 -11.23 -1.57 9.91
N MET A 223 -11.89 -0.47 10.27
CA MET A 223 -11.53 0.42 11.39
C MET A 223 -12.44 0.30 12.63
N SER A 224 -13.40 -0.62 12.66
CA SER A 224 -14.28 -0.91 13.82
C SER A 224 -13.88 -2.20 14.52
#